data_AF-A0A5Q2N0N6-F1
#
_entry.id   AF-A0A5Q2N0N6-F1
#
_cell.length_a   1.000
_cell.length_b   1.000
_cell.length_c   1.000
_cell.angle_alpha   90.00
_cell.angle_beta   90.00
_cell.angle_gamma   90.00
#
_symmetry.space_group_name_H-M   'P 1'
#
loop_
_entity.id
_entity.type
_entity.pdbx_description
1 polymer ?
#
loop_
_entity_poly.entity_id
_entity_poly.type
_entity_poly.pdbx_seq_one_letter_code
_entity_poly.pdbx_strand_id
1 'polypeptide(L)'
;MLIGVDICNTIAKINEALALRFLGTSEIPQELRKQRRWDLPGLNPDFFRTHEGLRLFFEAKPYEGAAETLNKLVSAGHRVVYITAKPKESELVTRRG
;
A
#
# COMPACT_ATOMS: atom_id res chain seq x y z
N MET A 1 -15.77 0.30 18.67
CA MET A 1 -14.33 0.65 18.76
C MET A 1 -13.90 1.35 17.49
N LEU A 2 -12.92 2.25 17.57
CA LEU A 2 -12.24 2.84 16.41
C LEU A 2 -10.99 2.00 16.09
N ILE A 3 -10.84 1.55 14.85
CA ILE A 3 -9.73 0.70 14.40
C ILE A 3 -8.97 1.45 13.31
N GLY A 4 -7.70 1.77 13.60
CA GLY A 4 -6.77 2.30 12.60
C GLY A 4 -6.16 1.18 11.78
N VAL A 5 -6.22 1.30 10.45
CA VAL A 5 -5.69 0.31 9.50
C VAL A 5 -4.66 0.97 8.62
N ASP A 6 -3.42 0.49 8.67
CA ASP A 6 -2.41 0.88 7.68
C ASP A 6 -2.76 0.32 6.29
N ILE A 7 -2.32 1.01 5.24
CA ILE A 7 -2.58 0.61 3.86
C ILE A 7 -1.42 -0.23 3.32
N CYS A 8 -0.21 0.29 3.43
CA CYS A 8 0.95 -0.21 2.69
C CYS A 8 1.50 -1.49 3.29
N ASN A 9 1.36 -2.60 2.55
CA ASN A 9 1.78 -3.94 3.00
C ASN A 9 0.98 -4.46 4.21
N THR A 10 -0.18 -3.87 4.48
CA THR A 10 -1.16 -4.31 5.48
C THR A 10 -2.42 -4.80 4.77
N ILE A 11 -3.04 -3.97 3.93
CA ILE A 11 -4.20 -4.37 3.10
C ILE A 11 -3.91 -4.33 1.59
N ALA A 12 -2.85 -3.64 1.16
CA ALA A 12 -2.42 -3.56 -0.23
C ALA A 12 -0.94 -3.96 -0.39
N LYS A 13 -0.61 -4.74 -1.43
CA LYS A 13 0.73 -5.29 -1.69
C LYS A 13 1.65 -4.28 -2.38
N ILE A 14 1.88 -3.13 -1.75
CA ILE A 14 2.67 -2.03 -2.33
C ILE A 14 4.11 -2.45 -2.64
N ASN A 15 4.73 -3.24 -1.76
CA ASN A 15 6.10 -3.72 -1.98
C ASN A 15 6.20 -4.66 -3.20
N GLU A 16 5.19 -5.50 -3.43
CA GLU A 16 5.15 -6.36 -4.62
C GLU A 16 5.01 -5.52 -5.89
N ALA A 17 4.15 -4.50 -5.86
CA ALA A 17 3.99 -3.57 -6.98
C ALA A 17 5.30 -2.79 -7.29
N LEU A 18 6.02 -2.35 -6.26
CA LEU A 18 7.33 -1.72 -6.41
C LEU A 18 8.38 -2.70 -6.95
N ALA A 19 8.42 -3.95 -6.46
CA ALA A 19 9.31 -4.98 -6.97
C ALA A 19 9.06 -5.24 -8.47
N LEU A 20 7.80 -5.40 -8.86
CA LEU A 20 7.44 -5.63 -10.26
C LEU A 20 7.86 -4.46 -11.14
N ARG A 21 7.65 -3.23 -10.68
CA ARG A 21 7.95 -2.01 -11.45
C ARG A 21 9.45 -1.75 -11.61
N PHE A 22 10.24 -1.93 -10.55
CA PHE A 22 11.65 -1.52 -10.54
C PHE A 22 12.63 -2.68 -10.72
N LEU A 23 12.22 -3.91 -10.42
CA LEU A 23 13.08 -5.10 -10.47
C LEU A 23 12.58 -6.15 -11.47
N GLY A 24 11.37 -6.02 -12.00
CA GLY A 24 10.78 -6.98 -12.94
C GLY A 24 10.36 -8.32 -12.29
N THR A 25 10.24 -8.38 -10.96
CA THR A 25 9.87 -9.59 -10.21
C THR A 25 8.88 -9.26 -9.09
N SER A 26 8.00 -10.19 -8.73
CA SER A 26 7.12 -10.06 -7.55
C SER A 26 7.83 -10.36 -6.23
N GLU A 27 9.02 -10.95 -6.28
CA GLU A 27 9.81 -11.25 -5.10
C GLU A 27 10.65 -10.06 -4.67
N ILE A 28 10.50 -9.65 -3.41
CA ILE A 28 11.33 -8.60 -2.83
C ILE A 28 12.68 -9.23 -2.43
N PRO A 29 13.82 -8.79 -2.99
CA PRO A 29 15.14 -9.28 -2.62
C PRO A 29 15.37 -9.25 -1.11
N GLN A 30 16.06 -10.27 -0.59
CA GLN A 30 16.28 -10.42 0.85
C GLN A 30 16.97 -9.20 1.47
N GLU A 31 17.89 -8.57 0.73
CA GLU A 31 18.62 -7.39 1.19
C GLU A 31 17.71 -6.17 1.37
N LEU A 32 16.78 -5.92 0.45
CA LEU A 32 15.78 -4.84 0.60
C LEU A 32 14.83 -5.12 1.76
N ARG A 33 14.42 -6.39 1.95
CA ARG A 33 13.60 -6.79 3.11
C ARG A 33 14.30 -6.51 4.44
N LYS A 34 15.59 -6.84 4.55
CA LYS A 34 16.38 -6.60 5.78
C LYS A 34 16.54 -5.10 6.06
N GLN A 35 16.80 -4.31 5.03
CA GLN A 35 17.05 -2.87 5.17
C GLN A 35 15.79 -2.06 5.43
N ARG A 36 14.60 -2.63 5.18
CA ARG A 36 13.30 -1.94 5.24
C ARG A 36 13.27 -0.62 4.47
N ARG A 37 14.11 -0.52 3.44
CA ARG A 37 14.29 0.65 2.58
C ARG A 37 14.25 0.21 1.13
N TRP A 38 13.68 1.09 0.31
CA TRP A 38 13.54 0.91 -1.12
C TRP A 38 14.48 1.87 -1.85
N ASP A 39 15.78 1.70 -1.58
CA ASP A 39 16.84 2.54 -2.17
C ASP A 39 17.15 2.01 -3.58
N LEU A 40 16.16 2.12 -4.49
CA LEU A 40 16.26 1.66 -5.87
C LEU A 40 16.57 2.81 -6.84
N PRO A 41 17.41 2.60 -7.86
CA PRO A 41 17.57 3.57 -8.93
C PRO A 41 16.21 3.97 -9.55
N GLY A 42 15.92 5.28 -9.56
CA GLY A 42 14.67 5.83 -10.09
C GLY A 42 13.50 5.86 -9.10
N LEU A 43 13.63 5.27 -7.90
CA LEU A 43 12.63 5.40 -6.84
C LEU A 43 13.04 6.55 -5.90
N ASN A 44 12.45 7.72 -6.12
CA ASN A 44 12.70 8.91 -5.30
C ASN A 44 11.66 9.06 -4.16
N PRO A 45 11.94 9.85 -3.11
CA PRO A 45 11.01 10.07 -2.01
C PRO A 45 9.64 10.65 -2.43
N ASP A 46 9.60 11.38 -3.54
CA ASP A 46 8.41 12.00 -4.11
C ASP A 46 7.67 11.10 -5.10
N PHE A 47 8.06 9.83 -5.26
CA PHE A 47 7.52 8.96 -6.30
C PHE A 47 5.99 8.87 -6.20
N PHE A 48 5.45 8.74 -4.99
CA PHE A 48 4.01 8.68 -4.74
C PHE A 48 3.27 10.03 -4.86
N ARG A 49 3.97 11.13 -5.18
CA ARG A 49 3.38 12.41 -5.62
C ARG A 49 3.27 12.51 -7.14
N THR A 50 3.95 11.64 -7.88
CA THR A 50 3.89 11.60 -9.35
C THR A 50 2.66 10.84 -9.84
N HIS A 51 2.25 11.11 -11.09
CA HIS A 51 1.15 10.38 -11.72
C HIS A 51 1.42 8.86 -11.77
N GLU A 52 2.67 8.49 -12.05
CA GLU A 52 3.10 7.09 -12.08
C GLU A 52 2.99 6.42 -10.70
N GLY A 53 3.50 7.06 -9.65
CA GLY A 53 3.42 6.49 -8.30
C GLY A 53 1.98 6.41 -7.78
N LEU A 54 1.14 7.38 -8.11
CA LEU A 54 -0.30 7.34 -7.79
C LEU A 54 -1.01 6.21 -8.52
N ARG A 55 -0.68 5.98 -9.80
CA ARG A 55 -1.21 4.86 -10.58
C ARG A 55 -0.77 3.52 -10.01
N LEU A 56 0.52 3.36 -9.67
CA LEU A 56 1.03 2.15 -9.02
C LEU A 56 0.31 1.89 -7.69
N PHE A 57 0.09 2.94 -6.90
CA PHE A 57 -0.63 2.84 -5.64
C PHE A 57 -2.09 2.41 -5.83
N PHE A 58 -2.76 2.91 -6.88
CA PHE A 58 -4.12 2.54 -7.24
C PHE A 58 -4.25 1.10 -7.76
N GLU A 59 -3.29 0.65 -8.56
CA GLU A 59 -3.30 -0.68 -9.19
C GLU A 59 -2.79 -1.79 -8.25
N ALA A 60 -2.28 -1.43 -7.06
CA ALA A 60 -1.72 -2.40 -6.13
C ALA A 60 -2.79 -3.39 -5.65
N LYS A 61 -2.48 -4.69 -5.78
CA LYS A 61 -3.41 -5.76 -5.40
C LYS A 61 -3.64 -5.78 -3.89
N PRO A 62 -4.87 -6.07 -3.43
CA PRO A 62 -5.13 -6.28 -2.02
C PRO A 62 -4.48 -7.58 -1.52
N TYR A 63 -4.26 -7.68 -0.21
CA TYR A 63 -4.02 -8.98 0.42
C TYR A 63 -5.31 -9.81 0.42
N GLU A 64 -5.16 -11.13 0.27
CA GLU A 64 -6.27 -12.06 0.37
C GLU A 64 -6.91 -11.95 1.77
N GLY A 65 -8.24 -11.94 1.80
CA GLY A 65 -9.01 -11.80 3.04
C GLY A 65 -9.01 -10.39 3.66
N ALA A 66 -8.28 -9.42 3.13
CA ALA A 66 -8.24 -8.06 3.69
C ALA A 66 -9.62 -7.40 3.67
N ALA A 67 -10.28 -7.36 2.51
CA ALA A 67 -11.61 -6.78 2.37
C ALA A 67 -12.66 -7.49 3.24
N GLU A 68 -12.62 -8.83 3.25
CA GLU A 68 -13.52 -9.64 4.09
C GLU A 68 -13.33 -9.33 5.58
N THR A 69 -12.08 -9.24 6.04
CA THR A 69 -11.74 -8.93 7.43
C THR A 69 -12.26 -7.55 7.82
N LEU A 70 -12.03 -6.53 6.98
CA LEU A 70 -12.53 -5.18 7.23
C LEU A 70 -14.06 -5.14 7.26
N ASN A 71 -14.73 -5.85 6.35
CA ASN A 71 -16.18 -5.95 6.32
C ASN A 71 -16.73 -6.62 7.58
N LYS A 72 -16.08 -7.66 8.10
CA LYS A 72 -16.44 -8.30 9.37
C LYS A 72 -16.32 -7.33 10.55
N LEU A 73 -15.25 -6.54 10.62
CA LEU A 73 -15.06 -5.53 11.67
C LEU A 73 -16.17 -4.45 11.61
N VAL A 74 -16.49 -3.97 10.42
CA VAL A 74 -17.59 -3.00 10.22
C VAL A 74 -18.93 -3.61 10.63
N SER A 75 -19.19 -4.85 10.21
CA SER A 75 -20.43 -5.58 10.54
C SER A 75 -20.58 -5.83 12.04
N ALA A 76 -19.47 -5.93 12.78
CA ALA A 76 -19.42 -6.03 14.23
C ALA A 76 -19.61 -4.67 14.95
N GLY A 77 -19.94 -3.59 14.22
CA GLY A 77 -20.16 -2.26 14.78
C GLY A 77 -18.87 -1.49 15.08
N HIS A 78 -17.73 -1.89 14.50
CA HIS A 78 -16.49 -1.11 14.60
C HIS A 78 -16.41 -0.05 13.51
N ARG A 79 -15.75 1.06 13.82
CA ARG A 79 -15.40 2.10 12.85
C ARG A 79 -14.00 1.84 12.36
N VAL A 80 -13.83 1.61 11.06
CA VAL A 80 -12.52 1.46 10.42
C VAL A 80 -12.08 2.83 9.88
N VAL A 81 -10.84 3.22 10.17
CA VAL A 81 -10.19 4.39 9.57
C VAL A 81 -8.85 3.98 8.98
N TYR A 82 -8.58 4.40 7.75
CA TYR A 82 -7.30 4.15 7.12
C TYR A 82 -6.29 5.22 7.53
N ILE A 83 -5.09 4.79 7.91
CA ILE A 83 -3.98 5.66 8.32
C ILE A 83 -2.80 5.31 7.42
N THR A 84 -2.16 6.28 6.80
CA THR A 84 -1.00 6.00 5.95
C THR A 84 0.00 7.15 5.98
N ALA A 85 1.28 6.81 5.81
CA ALA A 85 2.34 7.79 5.61
C ALA A 85 2.42 8.31 4.16
N LYS A 86 1.54 7.84 3.27
CA LYS A 86 1.52 8.31 1.88
C LYS A 86 1.09 9.77 1.77
N PRO A 87 1.60 10.49 0.76
CA PRO A 87 1.30 11.91 0.59
C PRO A 87 -0.19 12.14 0.35
N LYS A 88 -0.69 13.34 0.67
CA LYS A 88 -2.14 13.67 0.62
C LYS A 88 -2.72 13.49 -0.79
N GLU A 89 -1.90 13.63 -1.81
CA GLU A 89 -2.23 13.42 -3.22
C GLU A 89 -2.74 11.99 -3.47
N SER A 90 -2.33 11.02 -2.65
CA SER A 90 -2.83 9.64 -2.71
C SER A 90 -4.22 9.43 -2.07
N GLU A 91 -4.77 10.46 -1.41
CA GLU A 91 -6.07 10.38 -0.74
C GLU A 91 -7.21 9.99 -1.70
N LEU A 92 -7.15 10.46 -2.95
CA LEU A 92 -8.12 10.14 -4.00
C LEU A 92 -8.16 8.65 -4.34
N VAL A 93 -7.01 7.97 -4.21
CA VAL A 93 -6.89 6.51 -4.40
C VAL A 93 -7.50 5.76 -3.21
N THR A 94 -7.34 6.30 -1.99
CA THR A 94 -7.79 5.65 -0.75
C THR A 94 -9.29 5.80 -0.46
N ARG A 95 -10.01 6.67 -1.18
CA ARG A 95 -11.44 6.97 -0.95
C ARG A 95 -12.39 6.22 -1.89
N ARG A 96 -11.88 5.49 -2.89
CA ARG A 96 -12.67 4.66 -3.80
C ARG A 96 -12.44 3.18 -3.47
N GLY A 97 -13.12 2.69 -2.45
CA GLY A 97 -13.10 1.30 -2.01
C GLY A 97 -14.28 1.04 -1.10
#